data_AF-A0A9W6B9T3-F1
#
_entry.id   AF-A0A9W6B9T3-F1
#
_cell.length_a   1.000
_cell.length_b   1.000
_cell.length_c   1.000
_cell.angle_alpha   90.00
_cell.angle_beta   90.00
_cell.angle_gamma   90.00
#
_symmetry.space_group_name_H-M   'P 1'
#
loop_
_entity.id
_entity.type
_entity.pdbx_description
1 polymer ?
#
loop_
_entity_poly.entity_id
_entity_poly.type
_entity_poly.pdbx_seq_one_letter_code
_entity_poly.pdbx_strand_id
1 'polypeptide(L)'
;MVAPWQETQFRVVVEFKKTNTGAHRDIILTHNAQTLPPQLLGRVTPEVWAVFMTDLAQLAYNHPYKSMPSAEYCCDWIANFLCCLVMGFGCFSGDSGDYGAWLAELEAVLQRHRPAFAAGGATLSIGQVHGSYWAQVDVDPRVMAVGAPVPMYYSGVPQQKV
;
A
#
# COMPACT_ATOMS: atom_id res chain seq x y z
N MET A 1 -19.54 -6.91 7.93
CA MET A 1 -18.41 -7.69 7.41
C MET A 1 -17.16 -6.83 7.54
N VAL A 2 -16.08 -7.37 8.08
CA VAL A 2 -14.79 -6.68 8.25
C VAL A 2 -14.14 -6.54 6.87
N ALA A 3 -13.65 -5.35 6.53
CA ALA A 3 -12.99 -5.13 5.26
C ALA A 3 -11.68 -5.95 5.18
N PRO A 4 -11.37 -6.58 4.05
CA PRO A 4 -10.19 -7.46 3.94
C PRO A 4 -8.85 -6.74 4.15
N TRP A 5 -8.82 -5.43 3.95
CA TRP A 5 -7.68 -4.54 4.21
C TRP A 5 -7.62 -4.00 5.65
N GLN A 6 -8.48 -4.47 6.56
CA GLN A 6 -8.48 -4.01 7.95
C GLN A 6 -7.24 -4.52 8.69
N GLU A 7 -6.51 -3.60 9.32
CA GLU A 7 -5.40 -3.91 10.21
C GLU A 7 -5.87 -4.57 11.51
N THR A 8 -5.00 -5.42 12.07
CA THR A 8 -5.24 -6.07 13.36
C THR A 8 -3.96 -6.03 14.19
N GLN A 9 -4.01 -6.57 15.41
CA GLN A 9 -2.82 -6.72 16.26
C GLN A 9 -1.74 -7.62 15.64
N PHE A 10 -2.09 -8.46 14.66
CA PHE A 10 -1.17 -9.38 13.97
C PHE A 10 -1.09 -9.13 12.46
N ARG A 11 -1.66 -8.02 11.98
CA ARG A 11 -1.68 -7.69 10.56
C ARG A 11 -1.48 -6.21 10.35
N VAL A 12 -0.48 -5.88 9.56
CA VAL A 12 -0.25 -4.53 9.01
C VAL A 12 -0.58 -4.55 7.53
N VAL A 13 -1.24 -3.51 7.06
CA VAL A 13 -1.66 -3.36 5.66
C VAL A 13 -1.13 -2.06 5.09
N VAL A 14 -0.26 -2.15 4.10
CA VAL A 14 0.21 -1.01 3.31
C VAL A 14 -0.59 -0.95 2.02
N GLU A 15 -1.67 -0.17 2.03
CA GLU A 15 -2.59 -0.04 0.91
C GLU A 15 -2.13 1.00 -0.10
N PHE A 16 -2.25 0.68 -1.39
CA PHE A 16 -2.08 1.63 -2.51
C PHE A 16 -3.39 2.36 -2.75
N LYS A 17 -3.66 3.40 -1.95
CA LYS A 17 -4.94 4.11 -1.99
C LYS A 17 -5.01 5.06 -3.17
N LYS A 18 -5.95 4.79 -4.07
CA LYS A 18 -6.29 5.69 -5.18
C LYS A 18 -6.89 6.98 -4.63
N THR A 19 -6.31 8.11 -5.01
CA THR A 19 -6.86 9.44 -4.76
C THR A 19 -7.04 10.17 -6.08
N ASN A 20 -8.02 11.07 -6.12
CA ASN A 20 -8.25 11.93 -7.27
C ASN A 20 -8.44 13.36 -6.76
N THR A 21 -7.53 14.24 -7.16
CA THR A 21 -7.60 15.66 -6.85
C THR A 21 -7.82 16.41 -8.16
N GLY A 22 -9.10 16.63 -8.50
CA GLY A 22 -9.50 17.26 -9.76
C GLY A 22 -9.26 16.34 -10.96
N ALA A 23 -8.30 16.71 -11.82
CA ALA A 23 -7.89 15.91 -12.97
C ALA A 23 -6.66 15.02 -12.69
N HIS A 24 -6.06 15.12 -11.49
CA HIS A 24 -4.83 14.43 -11.15
C HIS A 24 -5.13 13.13 -10.40
N ARG A 25 -4.68 12.01 -10.97
CA ARG A 25 -4.71 10.68 -10.34
C ARG A 25 -3.43 10.47 -9.54
N ASP A 26 -3.57 10.07 -8.30
CA ASP A 26 -2.40 9.75 -7.47
C ASP A 26 -2.65 8.52 -6.58
N ILE A 27 -1.56 7.97 -6.04
CA ILE A 27 -1.58 6.85 -5.12
C ILE A 27 -0.91 7.28 -3.81
N ILE A 28 -1.66 7.18 -2.71
CA ILE A 28 -1.17 7.45 -1.36
C ILE A 28 -1.05 6.11 -0.63
N LEU A 29 0.07 5.91 0.07
CA LEU A 29 0.27 4.76 0.94
C LEU A 29 -0.34 5.02 2.33
N THR A 30 -0.96 4.01 2.94
CA THR A 30 -1.52 4.12 4.32
C THR A 30 -0.45 4.27 5.40
N HIS A 31 0.78 3.88 5.10
CA HIS A 31 1.93 4.02 5.98
C HIS A 31 3.04 4.86 5.33
N ASN A 32 3.99 5.31 6.14
CA ASN A 32 5.17 6.04 5.70
C ASN A 32 6.46 5.41 6.26
N ALA A 33 7.60 5.79 5.68
CA ALA A 33 8.91 5.25 6.06
C ALA A 33 9.37 5.67 7.46
N GLN A 34 8.83 6.77 7.99
CA GLN A 34 9.26 7.37 9.25
C GLN A 34 8.58 6.74 10.47
N THR A 35 7.42 6.11 10.27
CA THR A 35 6.57 5.60 11.35
C THR A 35 6.50 4.09 11.25
N LEU A 36 7.19 3.39 12.16
CA LEU A 36 7.10 1.95 12.26
C LEU A 36 5.76 1.55 12.92
N PRO A 37 4.95 0.68 12.31
CA PRO A 37 3.72 0.19 12.90
C PRO A 37 3.99 -0.52 14.24
N PRO A 38 3.14 -0.31 15.26
CA PRO A 38 3.35 -0.87 16.59
C PRO A 38 3.42 -2.40 16.60
N GLN A 39 2.76 -3.06 15.66
CA GLN A 39 2.77 -4.52 15.49
C GLN A 39 4.15 -5.06 15.09
N LEU A 40 5.01 -4.23 14.51
CA LEU A 40 6.35 -4.59 14.05
C LEU A 40 7.47 -4.16 15.02
N LEU A 41 7.13 -3.47 16.10
CA LEU A 41 8.11 -3.06 17.12
C LEU A 41 8.81 -4.28 17.72
N GLY A 42 10.14 -4.25 17.71
CA GLY A 42 11.00 -5.33 18.18
C GLY A 42 11.09 -6.54 17.25
N ARG A 43 10.40 -6.53 16.10
CA ARG A 43 10.45 -7.58 15.08
C ARG A 43 11.23 -7.15 13.85
N VAL A 44 11.00 -5.92 13.40
CA VAL A 44 11.64 -5.31 12.24
C VAL A 44 12.28 -4.00 12.70
N THR A 45 13.50 -3.73 12.26
CA THR A 45 14.15 -2.45 12.62
C THR A 45 13.55 -1.29 11.82
N PRO A 46 13.58 -0.06 12.35
CA PRO A 46 13.10 1.10 11.61
C PRO A 46 13.77 1.29 10.24
N GLU A 47 15.04 0.89 10.11
CA GLU A 47 15.78 0.99 8.85
C GLU A 47 15.25 0.02 7.80
N VAL A 48 14.99 -1.25 8.18
CA VAL A 48 14.40 -2.25 7.27
C VAL A 48 13.03 -1.79 6.81
N TRP A 49 12.22 -1.25 7.73
CA TRP A 49 10.92 -0.67 7.39
C TRP A 49 11.02 0.52 6.45
N ALA A 50 11.95 1.45 6.70
CA ALA A 50 12.12 2.63 5.88
C ALA A 50 12.53 2.28 4.44
N VAL A 51 13.43 1.30 4.26
CA VAL A 51 13.81 0.81 2.93
C VAL A 51 12.62 0.15 2.24
N PHE A 52 11.90 -0.74 2.94
CA PHE A 52 10.70 -1.38 2.43
C PHE A 52 9.65 -0.35 1.94
N MET A 53 9.35 0.66 2.77
CA MET A 53 8.40 1.71 2.42
C MET A 53 8.88 2.61 1.29
N THR A 54 10.19 2.83 1.16
CA THR A 54 10.77 3.59 0.04
C THR A 54 10.56 2.87 -1.29
N ASP A 55 10.76 1.55 -1.30
CA ASP A 55 10.50 0.74 -2.50
C ASP A 55 9.01 0.70 -2.87
N LEU A 56 8.13 0.57 -1.87
CA LEU A 56 6.68 0.65 -2.10
C LEU A 56 6.27 2.04 -2.59
N ALA A 57 6.90 3.12 -2.11
CA ALA A 57 6.65 4.47 -2.59
C ALA A 57 7.08 4.65 -4.06
N GLN A 58 8.18 4.01 -4.47
CA GLN A 58 8.57 4.00 -5.88
C GLN A 58 7.56 3.24 -6.75
N LEU A 59 7.02 2.12 -6.25
CA LEU A 59 5.93 1.40 -6.94
C LEU A 59 4.63 2.21 -7.00
N ALA A 60 4.30 2.95 -5.94
CA ALA A 60 3.16 3.87 -5.93
C ALA A 60 3.34 5.01 -6.94
N TYR A 61 4.58 5.50 -7.12
CA TYR A 61 4.89 6.51 -8.11
C TYR A 61 4.67 6.01 -9.55
N ASN A 62 5.07 4.77 -9.82
CA ASN A 62 4.92 4.10 -11.13
C ASN A 62 3.58 3.36 -11.32
N HIS A 63 2.61 3.59 -10.44
CA HIS A 63 1.39 2.79 -10.42
C HIS A 63 0.55 2.99 -11.71
N PRO A 64 0.05 1.91 -12.34
CA PRO A 64 -0.74 1.94 -13.57
C PRO A 64 -1.91 2.95 -13.56
N TYR A 65 -2.62 3.08 -12.44
CA TYR A 65 -3.65 4.10 -12.22
C TYR A 65 -3.24 5.55 -12.56
N LYS A 66 -1.96 5.89 -12.40
CA LYS A 66 -1.42 7.23 -12.70
C LYS A 66 -1.14 7.44 -14.18
N SER A 67 -1.05 6.37 -14.97
CA SER A 67 -0.87 6.48 -16.41
C SER A 67 -2.11 7.11 -17.06
N MET A 68 -1.88 8.02 -18.00
CA MET A 68 -2.96 8.50 -18.86
C MET A 68 -3.42 7.34 -19.75
N PRO A 69 -4.71 7.27 -20.10
CA PRO A 69 -5.18 6.33 -21.12
C PRO A 69 -4.35 6.50 -22.39
N SER A 70 -3.81 5.39 -22.91
CA SER A 70 -2.99 5.41 -24.13
C SER A 70 -3.80 5.99 -25.30
N ALA A 71 -3.11 6.57 -26.30
CA ALA A 71 -3.78 7.19 -27.45
C ALA A 71 -4.70 6.22 -28.23
N GLU A 72 -4.33 4.93 -28.29
CA GLU A 72 -5.18 3.87 -28.85
C GLU A 72 -6.47 3.69 -28.05
N TYR A 73 -6.38 3.71 -26.72
CA TYR A 73 -7.55 3.76 -25.85
C TYR A 73 -8.31 5.07 -25.98
N CYS A 74 -7.69 6.22 -26.22
CA CYS A 74 -8.38 7.48 -26.49
C CYS A 74 -9.17 7.45 -27.81
N CYS A 75 -8.68 6.77 -28.85
CA CYS A 75 -9.41 6.57 -30.10
C CYS A 75 -10.63 5.64 -29.90
N ASP A 76 -10.44 4.53 -29.18
CA ASP A 76 -11.55 3.67 -28.75
C ASP A 76 -12.48 4.37 -27.75
N TRP A 77 -11.96 5.32 -26.98
CA TRP A 77 -12.71 6.13 -26.03
C TRP A 77 -13.54 7.17 -26.77
N ILE A 78 -13.02 7.87 -27.79
CA ILE A 78 -13.79 8.79 -28.65
C ILE A 78 -14.85 8.01 -29.44
N ALA A 79 -14.51 6.85 -29.98
CA ALA A 79 -15.46 5.96 -30.64
C ALA A 79 -16.56 5.49 -29.68
N ASN A 80 -16.20 5.10 -28.45
CA ASN A 80 -17.16 4.76 -27.40
C ASN A 80 -17.92 5.97 -26.85
N PHE A 81 -17.34 7.18 -26.82
CA PHE A 81 -18.00 8.41 -26.38
C PHE A 81 -19.06 8.84 -27.40
N LEU A 82 -18.77 8.67 -28.70
CA LEU A 82 -19.74 8.84 -29.77
C LEU A 82 -20.89 7.82 -29.66
N CYS A 83 -20.60 6.58 -29.30
CA CYS A 83 -21.64 5.57 -29.01
C CYS A 83 -22.39 5.84 -27.69
N CYS A 84 -21.72 6.35 -26.64
CA CYS A 84 -22.33 6.67 -25.34
C CYS A 84 -23.14 7.97 -25.38
N LEU A 85 -22.82 8.91 -26.27
CA LEU A 85 -23.65 10.09 -26.56
C LEU A 85 -25.04 9.69 -27.10
N VAL A 86 -25.14 8.52 -27.76
CA VAL A 86 -26.42 7.96 -28.23
C VAL A 86 -27.17 7.21 -27.11
N MET A 87 -26.46 6.66 -26.12
CA MET A 87 -27.07 5.82 -25.07
C MET A 87 -27.10 6.41 -23.66
N GLY A 88 -26.65 7.66 -23.47
CA GLY A 88 -26.86 8.47 -22.27
C GLY A 88 -26.60 7.72 -20.96
N PHE A 89 -25.34 7.59 -20.57
CA PHE A 89 -24.79 7.33 -19.21
C PHE A 89 -23.52 6.49 -19.35
N GLY A 90 -22.41 6.97 -18.78
CA GLY A 90 -21.16 6.20 -18.78
C GLY A 90 -20.06 6.85 -17.94
N CYS A 91 -20.15 6.73 -16.62
CA CYS A 91 -19.02 6.96 -15.71
C CYS A 91 -17.99 5.83 -15.87
N PHE A 92 -17.31 5.76 -17.01
CA PHE A 92 -16.23 4.82 -17.24
C PHE A 92 -14.96 5.32 -16.55
N SER A 93 -14.69 4.80 -15.35
CA SER A 93 -13.38 4.92 -14.71
C SER A 93 -12.44 3.90 -15.35
N GLY A 94 -12.02 4.18 -16.59
CA GLY A 94 -11.06 3.37 -17.33
C GLY A 94 -9.68 3.44 -16.68
N ASP A 95 -9.35 2.42 -15.92
CA ASP A 95 -8.01 2.12 -15.41
C ASP A 95 -7.31 1.30 -16.49
N SER A 96 -6.40 1.92 -17.26
CA SER A 96 -5.90 1.36 -18.53
C SER A 96 -4.43 0.91 -18.49
N GLY A 97 -3.77 1.01 -17.34
CA GLY A 97 -2.36 0.63 -17.25
C GLY A 97 -2.16 -0.88 -17.08
N ASP A 98 -0.98 -1.38 -17.44
CA ASP A 98 -0.62 -2.80 -17.31
C ASP A 98 -0.36 -3.16 -15.83
N TYR A 99 -1.38 -3.72 -15.19
CA TYR A 99 -1.28 -4.23 -13.82
C TYR A 99 -0.43 -5.50 -13.71
N GLY A 100 -0.24 -6.27 -14.78
CA GLY A 100 0.52 -7.51 -14.75
C GLY A 100 2.00 -7.26 -14.49
N ALA A 101 2.60 -6.34 -15.25
CA ALA A 101 3.98 -5.92 -15.06
C ALA A 101 4.20 -5.29 -13.67
N TRP A 102 3.31 -4.38 -13.26
CA TRP A 102 3.40 -3.73 -11.95
C TRP A 102 3.26 -4.73 -10.78
N LEU A 103 2.37 -5.73 -10.89
CA LEU A 103 2.23 -6.79 -9.89
C LEU A 103 3.48 -7.68 -9.81
N ALA A 104 4.13 -7.96 -10.93
CA ALA A 104 5.40 -8.70 -10.94
C ALA A 104 6.50 -7.91 -10.22
N GLU A 105 6.57 -6.59 -10.41
CA GLU A 105 7.50 -5.72 -9.68
C GLU A 105 7.17 -5.68 -8.17
N LEU A 106 5.89 -5.58 -7.81
CA LEU A 106 5.46 -5.65 -6.40
C LEU A 106 5.85 -6.97 -5.74
N GLU A 107 5.63 -8.09 -6.40
CA GLU A 107 6.04 -9.40 -5.89
C GLU A 107 7.57 -9.48 -5.76
N ALA A 108 8.34 -8.94 -6.72
CA ALA A 108 9.80 -8.90 -6.64
C ALA A 108 10.29 -8.06 -5.44
N VAL A 109 9.67 -6.91 -5.18
CA VAL A 109 9.97 -6.08 -4.00
C VAL A 109 9.67 -6.85 -2.72
N LEU A 110 8.50 -7.51 -2.63
CA LEU A 110 8.17 -8.32 -1.45
C LEU A 110 9.15 -9.47 -1.25
N GLN A 111 9.51 -10.20 -2.31
CA GLN A 111 10.47 -11.30 -2.26
C GLN A 111 11.84 -10.84 -1.73
N ARG A 112 12.31 -9.66 -2.14
CA ARG A 112 13.56 -9.08 -1.63
C ARG A 112 13.51 -8.82 -0.13
N HIS A 113 12.37 -8.41 0.41
CA HIS A 113 12.19 -8.06 1.82
C HIS A 113 11.76 -9.23 2.70
N ARG A 114 11.23 -10.31 2.12
CA ARG A 114 10.77 -11.50 2.86
C ARG A 114 11.77 -12.03 3.89
N PRO A 115 13.08 -12.16 3.61
CA PRO A 115 14.03 -12.68 4.59
C PRO A 115 14.11 -11.83 5.87
N ALA A 116 14.09 -10.50 5.73
CA ALA A 116 14.21 -9.58 6.86
C ALA A 116 12.94 -9.62 7.74
N PHE A 117 11.76 -9.66 7.12
CA PHE A 117 10.50 -9.79 7.86
C PHE A 117 10.33 -11.18 8.48
N ALA A 118 10.75 -12.24 7.78
CA ALA A 118 10.71 -13.61 8.30
C ALA A 118 11.61 -13.79 9.53
N ALA A 119 12.77 -13.13 9.58
CA ALA A 119 13.64 -13.11 10.77
C ALA A 119 12.95 -12.48 11.98
N GLY A 120 12.04 -11.53 11.77
CA GLY A 120 11.16 -10.92 12.79
C GLY A 120 9.88 -11.71 13.10
N GLY A 121 9.71 -12.89 12.50
CA GLY A 121 8.50 -13.69 12.63
C GLY A 121 7.29 -13.09 11.91
N ALA A 122 7.50 -12.44 10.76
CA ALA A 122 6.43 -11.90 9.92
C ALA A 122 6.51 -12.43 8.48
N THR A 123 5.35 -12.55 7.82
CA THR A 123 5.23 -12.99 6.44
C THR A 123 4.67 -11.89 5.56
N LEU A 124 5.26 -11.71 4.38
CA LEU A 124 4.82 -10.73 3.37
C LEU A 124 3.99 -11.40 2.28
N SER A 125 2.85 -10.81 1.95
CA SER A 125 1.99 -11.24 0.84
C SER A 125 1.34 -10.06 0.13
N ILE A 126 0.86 -10.28 -1.11
CA ILE A 126 0.04 -9.31 -1.84
C ILE A 126 -1.42 -9.61 -1.54
N GLY A 127 -2.17 -8.58 -1.17
CA GLY A 127 -3.63 -8.65 -1.13
C GLY A 127 -4.26 -7.83 -2.24
N GLN A 128 -5.38 -8.33 -2.77
CA GLN A 128 -6.12 -7.69 -3.84
C GLN A 128 -7.62 -7.93 -3.67
N VAL A 129 -8.42 -6.86 -3.70
CA VAL A 129 -9.88 -6.93 -3.76
C VAL A 129 -10.41 -5.77 -4.61
N HIS A 130 -11.28 -6.07 -5.58
CA HIS A 130 -11.97 -5.08 -6.43
C HIS A 130 -11.06 -3.99 -7.05
N GLY A 131 -9.82 -4.35 -7.44
CA GLY A 131 -8.87 -3.41 -8.05
C GLY A 131 -8.16 -2.48 -7.06
N SER A 132 -8.34 -2.70 -5.75
CA SER A 132 -7.46 -2.21 -4.69
C SER A 132 -6.39 -3.27 -4.40
N TYR A 133 -5.15 -2.79 -4.22
CA TYR A 133 -3.98 -3.62 -3.95
C TYR A 133 -3.32 -3.15 -2.67
N TRP A 134 -2.72 -4.08 -1.92
CA TRP A 134 -1.94 -3.78 -0.72
C TRP A 134 -0.83 -4.79 -0.49
N ALA A 135 0.24 -4.35 0.17
CA ALA A 135 1.21 -5.25 0.78
C ALA A 135 0.72 -5.61 2.19
N GLN A 136 0.58 -6.91 2.46
CA GLN A 136 0.14 -7.44 3.75
C GLN A 136 1.33 -8.00 4.51
N VAL A 137 1.48 -7.57 5.75
CA VAL A 137 2.45 -8.11 6.70
C VAL A 137 1.68 -8.83 7.80
N ASP A 138 1.68 -10.16 7.78
CA ASP A 138 1.09 -10.96 8.85
C ASP A 138 2.19 -11.34 9.85
N VAL A 139 1.94 -11.04 11.11
CA VAL A 139 2.86 -11.26 12.22
C VAL A 139 2.50 -12.57 12.90
N ASP A 140 3.46 -13.49 13.04
CA ASP A 140 3.25 -14.72 13.78
C ASP A 140 3.14 -14.41 15.28
N PRO A 141 1.97 -14.66 15.91
CA PRO A 141 1.78 -14.44 17.34
C PRO A 141 2.66 -15.36 18.21
N ARG A 142 3.17 -16.47 17.65
CA ARG A 142 3.99 -17.46 18.37
C ARG A 142 5.45 -17.05 18.48
N VAL A 143 5.95 -16.27 17.52
CA VAL A 143 7.30 -15.72 17.58
C VAL A 143 7.21 -14.43 18.38
N MET A 144 7.37 -14.47 19.69
CA MET A 144 7.46 -13.24 20.48
C MET A 144 8.84 -12.61 20.24
N ALA A 145 8.87 -11.29 19.98
CA ALA A 145 10.10 -10.52 19.96
C ALA A 145 10.72 -10.51 21.37
N VAL A 146 11.57 -11.49 21.68
CA VAL A 146 12.32 -11.51 22.93
C VAL A 146 13.59 -10.68 22.71
N GLY A 147 13.62 -9.44 23.21
CA GLY A 147 14.89 -8.76 23.48
C GLY A 147 15.09 -7.33 22.96
N ALA A 148 14.19 -6.74 22.17
CA ALA A 148 14.31 -5.33 21.81
C ALA A 148 13.50 -4.46 22.78
N PRO A 149 14.13 -3.54 23.55
CA PRO A 149 13.38 -2.62 24.40
C PRO A 149 12.46 -1.76 23.53
N VAL A 150 11.16 -1.76 23.85
CA VAL A 150 10.22 -0.79 23.30
C VAL A 150 10.71 0.60 23.72
N PRO A 151 11.01 1.54 22.80
CA PRO A 151 11.26 2.91 23.19
C PRO A 151 9.96 3.43 23.82
N MET A 152 9.93 3.55 25.15
CA MET A 152 8.89 4.33 25.80
C MET A 152 9.13 5.78 25.38
N TYR A 153 8.36 6.24 24.40
CA TYR A 153 8.13 7.67 24.22
C TYR A 153 7.43 8.16 25.49
N TYR A 154 8.21 8.58 26.48
CA TYR A 154 7.72 9.38 27.58
C TYR A 154 7.16 10.67 26.96
N SER A 155 5.83 10.73 26.78
CA SER A 155 5.15 12.01 26.62
C SER A 155 5.27 12.73 27.95
N GLY A 156 6.40 13.37 28.17
CA GLY A 156 6.61 14.31 29.25
C GLY A 156 5.75 15.54 29.00
N VAL A 157 4.45 15.42 29.24
CA VAL A 157 3.61 16.57 29.53
C VAL A 157 3.91 16.91 30.99
N PRO A 158 4.60 18.03 31.29
CA PRO A 158 4.73 18.44 32.68
C PRO A 158 3.31 18.72 33.21
N GLN A 159 2.87 17.93 34.18
CA GLN A 159 1.72 18.30 35.01
C GLN A 159 2.10 19.59 35.75
N GLN A 160 1.59 20.71 35.26
CA GLN A 160 1.58 21.96 36.01
C GLN A 160 0.69 21.74 37.22
N LYS A 161 1.30 21.66 38.41
CA LYS A 161 0.59 21.70 39.68
C LYS A 161 0.13 23.14 39.93
N VAL A 162 -1.19 23.24 40.16
CA VAL A 162 -1.99 24.28 40.85
C VAL A 162 -1.32 25.63 41.08
#